data_AF-A0A3B0ZNE2-F1
#
_entry.id   AF-A0A3B0ZNE2-F1
#
_cell.length_a   1.000
_cell.length_b   1.000
_cell.length_c   1.000
_cell.angle_alpha   90.00
_cell.angle_beta   90.00
_cell.angle_gamma   90.00
#
_symmetry.space_group_name_H-M   'P 1'
#
loop_
_entity.id
_entity.type
_entity.pdbx_description
1 polymer ?
#
loop_
_entity_poly.entity_id
_entity_poly.type
_entity_poly.pdbx_seq_one_letter_code
_entity_poly.pdbx_strand_id
1 'polypeptide(L)'
;MTHGYRQERELGVALGVIVAAIGLWPLSGGEMPHWALLLIAIVAIVSTIFKPQIFSPVLKVWLPLGHLLGKLNNGLLLVVIFFLLITPMALLFRLLHRDALKLQRDTCDSNWVVRNEVVTPQSLRNQY
;
A
#
# COMPACT_ATOMS: atom_id res chain seq x y z
N MET A 1 -0.02 35.65 -0.51
CA MET A 1 -1.26 34.83 -0.47
C MET A 1 -1.40 33.95 -1.73
N THR A 2 -0.38 33.17 -2.11
CA THR A 2 -0.36 32.39 -3.38
C THR A 2 -0.20 30.87 -3.18
N HIS A 3 -0.11 30.39 -1.93
CA HIS A 3 0.18 28.98 -1.65
C HIS A 3 -1.04 28.05 -1.62
N GLY A 4 -2.27 28.56 -1.74
CA GLY A 4 -3.49 27.75 -1.62
C GLY A 4 -3.84 26.87 -2.83
N TYR A 5 -3.32 27.16 -4.02
CA TYR A 5 -3.80 26.54 -5.28
C TYR A 5 -2.88 25.46 -5.86
N ARG A 6 -1.82 25.06 -5.15
CA ARG A 6 -0.85 24.09 -5.68
C ARG A 6 -1.50 22.73 -5.98
N GLN A 7 -2.30 22.23 -5.05
CA GLN A 7 -3.00 20.94 -5.20
C GLN A 7 -4.03 20.96 -6.34
N GLU A 8 -4.73 22.08 -6.52
CA GLU A 8 -5.69 22.25 -7.61
C GLU A 8 -5.00 22.27 -8.98
N ARG A 9 -3.82 22.89 -9.07
CA ARG A 9 -2.98 22.88 -10.28
C ARG A 9 -2.43 21.50 -10.59
N GLU A 10 -1.92 20.79 -9.57
CA GLU A 10 -1.41 19.43 -9.73
C GLU A 10 -2.52 18.47 -10.20
N LEU A 11 -3.74 18.57 -9.65
CA LEU A 11 -4.89 17.80 -10.14
C LEU A 11 -5.29 18.15 -11.57
N GLY A 12 -5.38 19.44 -11.89
CA GLY A 12 -5.76 19.88 -13.24
C GLY A 12 -4.76 19.43 -14.31
N VAL A 13 -3.46 19.50 -14.01
CA VAL A 13 -2.40 18.96 -14.88
C VAL A 13 -2.48 17.45 -14.98
N ALA A 14 -2.64 16.73 -13.86
CA ALA A 14 -2.76 15.27 -13.86
C ALA A 14 -3.95 14.79 -14.71
N LEU A 15 -5.13 15.40 -14.54
CA LEU A 15 -6.31 15.10 -15.34
C LEU A 15 -6.09 15.41 -16.83
N GLY A 16 -5.50 16.57 -17.15
CA GLY A 16 -5.17 16.93 -18.53
C GLY A 16 -4.23 15.94 -19.20
N VAL A 17 -3.19 15.48 -18.48
CA VAL A 17 -2.23 14.48 -18.97
C VAL A 17 -2.91 13.12 -19.16
N ILE A 18 -3.77 12.69 -18.24
CA ILE A 18 -4.52 11.43 -18.36
C ILE A 18 -5.44 11.46 -19.58
N VAL A 19 -6.21 12.54 -19.77
CA VAL A 19 -7.11 12.67 -20.93
C VAL A 19 -6.32 12.75 -22.24
N ALA A 20 -5.17 13.43 -22.26
CA ALA A 20 -4.27 13.43 -23.41
C ALA A 20 -3.74 12.03 -23.73
N ALA A 21 -3.30 11.27 -22.71
CA ALA A 21 -2.83 9.90 -22.89
C ALA A 21 -3.94 8.98 -23.44
N ILE A 22 -5.17 9.11 -22.95
CA ILE A 22 -6.33 8.36 -23.47
C ILE A 22 -6.66 8.77 -24.91
N GLY A 23 -6.62 10.07 -25.22
CA GLY A 23 -6.87 10.58 -26.58
C GLY A 23 -5.81 10.14 -27.60
N LEU A 24 -4.58 9.90 -27.13
CA LEU A 24 -3.44 9.41 -27.93
C LEU A 24 -3.32 7.88 -27.93
N TRP A 25 -3.98 7.16 -27.01
CA TRP A 25 -3.94 5.69 -26.95
C TRP A 25 -4.26 4.99 -28.29
N PRO A 26 -5.27 5.43 -29.08
CA PRO A 26 -5.62 4.82 -30.36
C PRO A 26 -4.49 4.86 -31.41
N LEU A 27 -3.54 5.79 -31.28
CA LEU A 27 -2.40 5.91 -32.21
C LEU A 27 -1.48 4.69 -32.13
N SER A 28 -1.42 4.00 -30.99
CA SER A 28 -0.62 2.78 -30.83
C SER A 28 -1.18 1.59 -31.63
N GLY A 29 -2.47 1.62 -31.97
CA GLY A 29 -3.16 0.60 -32.77
C GLY A 29 -3.33 0.97 -34.25
N GLY A 30 -2.82 2.14 -34.69
CA GLY A 30 -3.04 2.65 -36.06
C GLY A 30 -4.43 3.25 -36.30
N GLU A 31 -5.22 3.46 -35.25
CA GLU A 31 -6.53 4.09 -35.33
C GLU A 31 -6.45 5.62 -35.28
N MET A 32 -7.49 6.30 -35.78
CA MET A 32 -7.54 7.75 -35.74
C MET A 32 -7.61 8.25 -34.28
N PRO A 33 -6.73 9.21 -33.90
CA PRO A 33 -6.76 9.78 -32.57
C PRO A 33 -8.10 10.44 -32.32
N HIS A 34 -8.55 10.39 -31.07
CA HIS A 34 -9.80 11.01 -30.67
C HIS A 34 -9.56 12.51 -30.51
N TRP A 35 -9.64 13.24 -31.62
CA TRP A 35 -9.40 14.70 -31.68
C TRP A 35 -10.23 15.49 -30.65
N ALA A 36 -11.46 15.02 -30.36
CA ALA A 36 -12.31 15.60 -29.32
C ALA A 36 -11.67 15.50 -27.92
N LEU A 37 -11.06 14.35 -27.58
CA LEU A 37 -10.38 14.16 -26.29
C LEU A 37 -9.10 14.99 -26.19
N LEU A 38 -8.36 15.12 -27.29
CA LEU A 38 -7.18 15.99 -27.33
C LEU A 38 -7.54 17.47 -27.13
N LEU A 39 -8.63 17.93 -27.76
CA LEU A 39 -9.12 19.30 -27.57
C LEU A 39 -9.55 19.52 -26.11
N ILE A 40 -10.27 18.56 -25.51
CA ILE A 40 -10.65 18.61 -24.09
C ILE A 40 -9.41 18.63 -23.18
N ALA A 41 -8.37 17.86 -23.48
CA ALA A 41 -7.12 17.86 -22.71
C ALA A 41 -6.42 19.23 -22.76
N ILE A 42 -6.32 19.83 -23.95
CA ILE A 42 -5.74 21.17 -24.11
C ILE A 42 -6.54 22.21 -23.33
N VAL A 43 -7.87 22.20 -23.46
CA VAL A 43 -8.75 23.11 -22.73
C VAL A 43 -8.62 22.92 -21.22
N ALA A 44 -8.52 21.68 -20.73
CA ALA A 44 -8.32 21.39 -19.32
C ALA A 44 -6.98 21.92 -18.79
N ILE A 45 -5.88 21.71 -19.52
CA ILE A 45 -4.54 22.20 -19.14
C ILE A 45 -4.50 23.72 -19.14
N VAL A 46 -5.04 24.36 -20.19
CA VAL A 46 -5.12 25.81 -20.30
C VAL A 46 -5.98 26.39 -19.17
N SER A 47 -7.14 25.81 -18.91
CA SER A 47 -8.03 26.21 -17.82
C SER A 47 -7.35 26.10 -16.44
N THR A 48 -6.49 25.11 -16.24
CA THR A 48 -5.69 24.95 -15.01
C THR A 48 -4.70 26.11 -14.78
N ILE A 49 -4.14 26.68 -15.85
CA ILE A 49 -3.20 27.80 -15.78
C ILE A 49 -3.93 29.11 -15.46
N PHE A 50 -5.09 29.33 -16.09
CA PHE A 50 -5.84 30.58 -15.95
C PHE A 50 -6.78 30.63 -14.73
N LYS A 51 -7.41 29.50 -14.38
CA LYS A 51 -8.37 29.37 -13.26
C LYS A 51 -8.28 28.00 -12.58
N PRO A 52 -7.28 27.77 -11.71
CA PRO A 52 -7.15 26.50 -10.98
C PRO A 52 -8.34 26.21 -10.06
N GLN A 53 -9.06 27.25 -9.61
CA GLN A 53 -10.22 27.15 -8.71
C GLN A 53 -11.35 26.28 -9.24
N ILE A 54 -11.44 26.04 -10.56
CA ILE A 54 -12.43 25.15 -11.17
C ILE A 54 -12.25 23.70 -10.69
N PHE A 55 -11.02 23.32 -10.34
CA PHE A 55 -10.70 21.99 -9.82
C PHE A 55 -10.85 21.87 -8.29
N SER A 56 -11.15 22.98 -7.59
CA SER A 56 -11.38 23.00 -6.14
C SER A 56 -12.51 22.07 -5.65
N PRO A 57 -13.72 22.05 -6.25
CA PRO A 57 -14.78 21.12 -5.82
C PRO A 57 -14.38 19.65 -6.05
N VAL A 58 -13.67 19.38 -7.16
CA VAL A 58 -13.17 18.03 -7.47
C VAL A 58 -12.14 17.60 -6.41
N LEU A 59 -11.19 18.47 -6.08
CA LEU A 59 -10.19 18.22 -5.04
C LEU A 59 -10.85 17.92 -3.68
N LYS A 60 -11.87 18.69 -3.30
CA LYS A 60 -12.59 18.50 -2.03
C LYS A 60 -13.28 17.14 -1.91
N VAL A 61 -13.77 16.59 -3.02
CA VAL A 61 -14.37 15.24 -3.04
C VAL A 61 -13.28 14.17 -3.17
N TRP A 62 -12.23 14.44 -3.92
CA TRP A 62 -11.16 13.49 -4.21
C TRP A 62 -10.27 13.20 -2.98
N LEU A 63 -9.94 14.23 -2.19
CA LEU A 63 -9.10 14.10 -1.01
C LEU A 63 -9.64 13.10 0.04
N PRO A 64 -10.91 13.18 0.49
CA PRO A 64 -11.44 12.21 1.45
C PRO A 64 -11.54 10.80 0.87
N LEU A 65 -11.80 10.65 -0.43
CA LEU A 65 -11.75 9.34 -1.11
C LEU A 65 -10.35 8.75 -1.06
N GLY A 66 -9.32 9.55 -1.39
CA GLY A 66 -7.92 9.13 -1.27
C GLY A 66 -7.54 8.75 0.16
N HIS A 67 -8.04 9.48 1.16
CA HIS A 67 -7.82 9.16 2.56
C HIS A 67 -8.49 7.84 2.97
N LEU A 68 -9.73 7.61 2.53
CA LEU A 68 -10.45 6.36 2.78
C LEU A 68 -9.74 5.17 2.14
N LEU A 69 -9.32 5.30 0.88
CA LEU A 69 -8.53 4.30 0.17
C LEU A 69 -7.19 4.03 0.87
N GLY A 70 -6.51 5.07 1.34
CA GLY A 70 -5.27 4.93 2.11
C GLY A 70 -5.47 4.15 3.41
N LYS A 71 -6.56 4.43 4.14
CA LYS A 71 -6.91 3.70 5.37
C LYS A 71 -7.21 2.22 5.10
N LEU A 72 -7.95 1.94 4.01
CA LEU A 72 -8.21 0.57 3.57
C LEU A 72 -6.93 -0.15 3.16
N ASN A 73 -6.06 0.53 2.41
CA ASN A 73 -4.80 -0.03 1.93
C ASN A 73 -3.88 -0.43 3.10
N ASN A 74 -3.82 0.37 4.16
CA ASN A 74 -2.99 0.05 5.32
C ASN A 74 -3.42 -1.27 6.00
N GLY A 75 -4.73 -1.46 6.18
CA GLY A 75 -5.27 -2.72 6.69
C GLY A 75 -5.08 -3.88 5.71
N LEU A 76 -5.33 -3.64 4.42
CA LEU A 76 -5.19 -4.63 3.36
C LEU A 76 -3.75 -5.13 3.23
N LEU A 77 -2.76 -4.25 3.30
CA LEU A 77 -1.34 -4.60 3.21
C LEU A 77 -0.96 -5.57 4.34
N LEU A 78 -1.42 -5.31 5.55
CA LEU A 78 -1.17 -6.18 6.71
C LEU A 78 -1.82 -7.56 6.52
N VAL A 79 -3.07 -7.61 6.05
CA VAL A 79 -3.76 -8.86 5.73
C VAL A 79 -3.00 -9.65 4.67
N VAL A 80 -2.58 -8.99 3.58
CA VAL A 80 -1.82 -9.63 2.50
C VAL A 80 -0.49 -10.18 3.03
N ILE A 81 0.28 -9.40 3.77
CA ILE A 81 1.55 -9.85 4.36
C ILE A 81 1.32 -11.06 5.29
N PHE A 82 0.30 -10.99 6.16
CA PHE A 82 0.02 -12.07 7.10
C PHE A 82 -0.37 -13.36 6.38
N PHE A 83 -1.28 -13.30 5.41
CA PHE A 83 -1.76 -14.49 4.72
C PHE A 83 -0.80 -15.04 3.67
N LEU A 84 0.03 -14.19 3.07
CA LEU A 84 0.90 -14.58 1.94
C LEU A 84 2.34 -14.87 2.38
N LEU A 85 2.81 -14.29 3.49
CA LEU A 85 4.15 -14.55 4.02
C LEU A 85 4.10 -15.33 5.34
N ILE A 86 3.43 -14.79 6.35
CA ILE A 86 3.49 -15.34 7.72
C ILE A 86 2.78 -16.70 7.80
N THR A 87 1.56 -16.78 7.28
CA THR A 87 0.72 -17.98 7.32
C THR A 87 1.35 -19.17 6.60
N PRO A 88 1.82 -19.06 5.34
CA PRO A 88 2.47 -20.19 4.67
C PRO A 88 3.80 -20.55 5.33
N MET A 89 4.55 -19.58 5.87
CA MET A 89 5.76 -19.88 6.63
C MET A 89 5.45 -20.72 7.88
N ALA A 90 4.42 -20.34 8.64
CA ALA A 90 3.95 -21.11 9.80
C ALA A 90 3.46 -22.51 9.41
N LEU A 91 2.74 -22.62 8.28
CA LEU A 91 2.28 -23.91 7.76
C LEU A 91 3.47 -24.80 7.35
N LEU A 92 4.48 -24.24 6.69
CA LEU A 92 5.71 -24.94 6.34
C LEU A 92 6.43 -25.45 7.58
N PHE A 93 6.60 -24.63 8.62
CA PHE A 93 7.20 -25.08 9.88
C PHE A 93 6.39 -26.20 10.55
N ARG A 94 5.06 -26.13 10.50
CA ARG A 94 4.16 -27.17 11.01
C ARG A 94 4.29 -28.48 10.23
N LEU A 95 4.39 -28.42 8.90
CA LEU A 95 4.61 -29.60 8.06
C LEU A 95 5.97 -30.24 8.31
N LEU A 96 7.01 -29.40 8.47
CA LEU A 96 8.38 -29.84 8.78
C LEU A 96 8.54 -30.34 10.23
N HIS A 97 7.47 -30.39 11.04
CA HIS A 97 7.47 -30.81 12.44
C HIS A 97 8.54 -30.09 13.30
N ARG A 98 8.95 -28.89 12.89
CA ARG A 98 9.90 -28.09 13.65
C ARG A 98 9.12 -27.34 14.72
N ASP A 99 8.98 -27.99 15.87
CA ASP A 99 8.41 -27.37 17.06
C ASP A 99 9.43 -26.46 17.75
N ALA A 100 9.77 -25.34 17.10
CA ALA A 100 10.72 -24.37 17.62
C ALA A 100 10.27 -23.76 18.96
N LEU A 101 8.98 -23.82 19.26
CA LEU A 101 8.38 -23.25 20.46
C LEU A 101 7.95 -24.32 21.49
N LYS A 102 8.22 -25.61 21.25
CA LYS A 102 7.79 -26.73 22.10
C LYS A 102 6.32 -26.60 22.54
N LEU A 103 5.41 -26.30 21.61
CA LEU A 103 3.97 -26.12 21.90
C LEU A 103 3.23 -27.44 22.11
N GLN A 104 3.83 -28.58 21.77
CA GLN A 104 3.27 -29.86 22.18
C GLN A 104 3.23 -29.92 23.71
N ARG A 105 2.01 -29.86 24.26
CA ARG A 105 1.77 -30.08 25.67
C ARG A 105 2.13 -31.52 25.98
N ASP A 106 3.31 -31.71 26.58
CA ASP A 106 3.58 -32.94 27.30
C ASP A 106 2.50 -33.11 28.38
N THR A 107 2.04 -34.33 28.62
CA THR A 107 1.02 -34.66 29.63
C THR A 107 1.56 -34.55 31.06
N CYS A 108 2.51 -33.64 31.29
CA CYS A 108 3.16 -33.40 32.56
C CYS A 108 2.44 -32.25 33.30
N ASP A 109 2.33 -32.37 34.62
CA ASP A 109 1.72 -31.34 35.48
C ASP A 109 2.48 -30.00 35.47
N SER A 110 3.68 -29.96 34.90
CA SER A 110 4.54 -28.78 34.92
C SER A 110 5.37 -28.66 33.66
N ASN A 111 5.40 -27.45 33.09
CA ASN A 111 6.33 -27.07 32.00
C ASN A 111 7.74 -26.73 32.54
N TRP A 112 8.03 -27.03 33.80
CA TRP A 112 9.30 -26.70 34.43
C TRP A 112 10.43 -27.53 33.81
N VAL A 113 11.37 -26.84 33.16
CA VAL A 113 12.57 -27.47 32.62
C VAL A 113 13.58 -27.64 33.75
N VAL A 114 13.75 -28.88 34.20
CA VAL A 114 14.75 -29.22 35.23
C VAL A 114 16.14 -29.07 34.64
N ARG A 115 16.96 -28.17 35.22
CA ARG A 115 18.37 -28.01 34.86
C ARG A 115 19.22 -28.94 35.74
N ASN A 116 19.98 -29.83 35.11
CA ASN A 116 20.96 -30.69 35.78
C ASN A 116 22.37 -30.08 35.82
N GLU A 117 22.53 -28.85 35.34
CA GLU A 117 23.82 -28.16 35.25
C GLU A 117 24.09 -27.32 36.50
N VAL A 118 25.34 -27.30 36.97
CA VAL A 118 25.76 -26.45 38.09
C VAL A 118 25.71 -24.99 37.63
N VAL A 119 24.87 -24.18 38.28
CA VAL A 119 24.68 -22.77 37.95
C VAL A 119 25.98 -22.01 38.19
N THR A 120 26.69 -21.73 37.10
CA THR A 120 27.90 -20.90 37.10
C THR A 120 27.61 -19.57 36.40
N PRO A 121 28.33 -18.47 36.75
CA PRO A 121 28.12 -17.16 36.13
C PRO A 121 28.27 -17.15 34.60
N GLN A 122 29.03 -18.11 34.06
CA GLN A 122 29.21 -18.29 32.61
C GLN A 122 28.02 -19.01 31.97
N SER A 123 27.38 -19.97 32.65
CA SER A 123 26.17 -20.66 32.14
C SER A 123 24.98 -19.70 31.96
N LEU A 124 24.99 -18.57 32.67
CA LEU A 124 23.99 -17.51 32.52
C LEU A 124 24.14 -16.70 31.22
N ARG A 125 25.19 -16.89 30.41
CA ARG A 125 25.30 -16.19 29.10
C ARG A 125 24.57 -16.88 27.96
N ASN A 126 24.39 -18.21 28.02
CA ASN A 126 23.73 -18.99 26.97
C ASN A 126 22.48 -19.68 27.55
N GLN A 127 21.45 -18.90 27.83
CA GLN A 127 20.23 -19.39 28.51
C GLN A 127 19.08 -19.78 27.56
N TYR A 128 19.22 -19.57 26.26
CA TYR A 128 18.18 -19.71 25.24
C TYR A 128 18.55 -20.79 24.22
#